data_AF-A0A848KJS3-F1
#
_entry.id   AF-A0A848KJS3-F1
#
_cell.length_a   1.000
_cell.length_b   1.000
_cell.length_c   1.000
_cell.angle_alpha   90.00
_cell.angle_beta   90.00
_cell.angle_gamma   90.00
#
_symmetry.space_group_name_H-M   'P 1'
#
loop_
_entity.id
_entity.type
_entity.pdbx_description
1 polymer ?
#
loop_
_entity_poly.entity_id
_entity_poly.type
_entity_poly.pdbx_seq_one_letter_code
_entity_poly.pdbx_strand_id
1 'polypeptide(L)'
;MRLRAAVLPVIAAVLVSVVLGFQVAHGGGDFAPAQPADPCKARVIEPLATGIEALGARLVFIGLDGAACRLHISREALVLRLAQPGERTDAEIDAMRAGLLDAVDRMKSEGTLPSASDLTDEALDNADLPGYVEWLIRRLPDSLVNGALKTDDVLRRVINDLDLRALLADLNDPDDITRMINAKVSKAVKDSLIERLRDLLPG
;
A
#
# COMPACT_ATOMS: atom_id res chain seq x y z
N MET A 1 -5.07 24.20 62.89
CA MET A 1 -5.65 23.75 61.59
C MET A 1 -4.78 24.00 60.35
N ARG A 2 -3.76 24.87 60.35
CA ARG A 2 -2.95 25.16 59.15
C ARG A 2 -1.87 24.13 58.78
N LEU A 3 -1.33 23.36 59.74
CA LEU A 3 -0.31 22.33 59.45
C LEU A 3 -0.86 21.20 58.56
N ARG A 4 -2.09 20.72 58.83
CA ARG A 4 -2.71 19.64 58.04
C ARG A 4 -3.02 20.05 56.59
N ALA A 5 -3.28 21.34 56.36
CA ALA A 5 -3.52 21.89 55.03
C ALA A 5 -2.24 21.98 54.17
N ALA A 6 -1.06 22.08 54.80
CA ALA A 6 0.23 22.13 54.10
C ALA A 6 0.87 20.73 53.91
N VAL A 7 0.48 19.74 54.71
CA VAL A 7 1.04 18.37 54.61
C VAL A 7 0.59 17.68 53.32
N LEU A 8 -0.69 17.81 52.93
CA LEU A 8 -1.21 17.19 51.72
C LEU A 8 -0.50 17.67 50.43
N PRO A 9 -0.31 18.98 50.17
CA PRO A 9 0.40 19.44 48.98
C PRO A 9 1.88 19.07 49.00
N VAL A 10 2.52 19.01 50.17
CA VAL A 10 3.92 18.55 50.29
C VAL A 10 4.04 17.07 49.92
N ILE A 11 3.14 16.22 50.42
CA ILE A 11 3.12 14.79 50.06
C ILE A 11 2.88 14.62 48.55
N ALA A 12 1.94 15.37 47.98
CA ALA A 12 1.67 15.34 46.54
C ALA A 12 2.90 15.75 45.71
N ALA A 13 3.59 16.84 46.10
CA ALA A 13 4.79 17.30 45.42
C ALA A 13 5.93 16.27 45.48
N VAL A 14 6.11 15.61 46.63
CA VAL A 14 7.09 14.52 46.79
C VAL A 14 6.75 13.34 45.89
N LEU A 15 5.49 12.89 45.88
CA LEU A 15 5.06 11.78 45.03
C LEU A 15 5.26 12.07 43.53
N VAL A 16 4.89 13.27 43.07
CA VAL A 16 5.11 13.70 41.68
C VAL A 16 6.60 13.74 41.35
N SER A 17 7.43 14.28 42.25
CA SER A 17 8.89 14.35 42.05
C SER A 17 9.52 12.96 41.96
N VAL A 18 9.04 12.00 42.76
CA VAL A 18 9.49 10.60 42.70
C VAL A 18 9.14 9.97 41.35
N VAL A 19 7.91 10.15 40.86
CA VAL A 19 7.50 9.61 39.55
C VAL A 19 8.30 10.24 38.41
N LEU A 20 8.46 11.57 38.41
CA LEU A 20 9.25 12.28 37.40
C LEU A 20 10.71 11.86 37.43
N GLY A 21 11.31 11.73 38.62
CA GLY A 21 12.68 11.24 38.79
C GLY A 21 12.85 9.81 38.26
N PHE A 22 11.88 8.93 38.53
CA PHE A 22 11.89 7.57 38.00
C PHE A 22 11.79 7.54 36.46
N GLN A 23 10.90 8.35 35.88
CA GLN A 23 10.74 8.44 34.42
C GLN A 23 12.02 8.96 33.74
N VAL A 24 12.62 10.03 34.27
CA VAL A 24 13.87 10.59 33.73
C VAL A 24 15.02 9.57 33.86
N ALA A 25 15.13 8.89 35.01
CA ALA A 25 16.17 7.88 35.24
C ALA A 25 16.04 6.65 34.32
N HIS A 26 14.84 6.34 33.83
CA HIS A 26 14.57 5.24 32.91
C HIS A 26 14.50 5.70 31.43
N GLY A 27 15.13 6.83 31.11
CA GLY A 27 15.28 7.30 29.72
C GLY A 27 14.12 8.14 29.20
N GLY A 28 13.17 8.54 30.04
CA GLY A 28 12.09 9.47 29.67
C GLY A 28 12.58 10.88 29.36
N GLY A 29 13.81 11.24 29.78
CA GLY A 29 14.46 12.51 29.43
C GLY A 29 15.25 12.49 28.12
N ASP A 30 15.66 11.30 27.67
CA ASP A 30 16.54 11.10 26.50
C ASP A 30 15.76 10.53 25.31
N PHE A 31 14.46 10.84 25.22
CA PHE A 31 13.64 10.44 24.08
C PHE A 31 14.16 11.10 22.80
N ALA A 32 15.00 10.37 22.06
CA ALA A 32 15.36 10.70 20.70
C ALA A 32 14.39 9.96 19.77
N PRO A 33 13.48 10.67 19.06
CA PRO A 33 12.61 10.01 18.09
C PRO A 33 13.47 9.29 17.05
N ALA A 34 13.12 8.04 16.75
CA ALA A 34 13.79 7.27 15.71
C ALA A 34 13.77 8.09 14.41
N GLN A 35 14.93 8.22 13.77
CA GLN A 35 14.97 8.95 12.51
C GLN A 35 14.12 8.22 11.46
N PRO A 36 13.33 8.97 10.66
CA PRO A 36 12.62 8.39 9.54
C PRO A 36 13.57 7.63 8.64
N ALA A 37 13.12 6.47 8.16
CA ALA A 37 13.93 5.66 7.27
C ALA A 37 14.15 6.37 5.93
N ASP A 38 15.32 6.15 5.33
CA ASP A 38 15.64 6.66 4.00
C ASP A 38 14.76 5.97 2.95
N PRO A 39 13.87 6.71 2.26
CA PRO A 39 12.97 6.14 1.27
C PRO A 39 13.69 5.71 -0.02
N CYS A 40 14.90 6.24 -0.28
CA CYS A 40 15.68 5.91 -1.46
C CYS A 40 16.48 4.61 -1.32
N LYS A 41 16.51 4.00 -0.13
CA LYS A 41 17.21 2.74 0.09
C LYS A 41 16.26 1.55 -0.02
N ALA A 42 16.61 0.63 -0.91
CA ALA A 42 15.91 -0.63 -1.06
C ALA A 42 15.89 -1.40 0.27
N ARG A 43 14.70 -1.81 0.69
CA ARG A 43 14.49 -2.68 1.86
C ARG A 43 13.80 -3.96 1.42
N VAL A 44 14.12 -5.03 2.14
CA VAL A 44 13.35 -6.28 2.10
C VAL A 44 12.19 -6.08 3.06
N ILE A 45 10.97 -6.03 2.53
CA ILE A 45 9.76 -6.07 3.35
C ILE A 45 9.32 -7.53 3.37
N GLU A 46 9.39 -8.17 4.53
CA GLU A 46 8.81 -9.50 4.68
C GLU A 46 7.29 -9.40 4.59
N PRO A 47 6.64 -10.22 3.74
CA PRO A 47 5.19 -10.19 3.59
C PRO A 47 4.52 -10.67 4.89
N LEU A 48 3.62 -9.86 5.43
CA LEU A 48 2.78 -10.24 6.58
C LEU A 48 1.54 -11.06 6.17
N ALA A 49 1.22 -11.09 4.87
CA ALA A 49 0.07 -11.76 4.29
C ALA A 49 0.48 -12.52 3.01
N THR A 50 -0.44 -13.34 2.49
CA THR A 50 -0.33 -13.99 1.17
C THR A 50 -1.41 -13.47 0.22
N GLY A 51 -1.28 -13.75 -1.08
CA GLY A 51 -2.35 -13.48 -2.04
C GLY A 51 -2.45 -12.03 -2.54
N ILE A 52 -3.66 -11.62 -2.93
CA ILE A 52 -3.96 -10.31 -3.55
C ILE A 52 -3.72 -9.19 -2.54
N GLU A 53 -4.11 -9.36 -1.29
CA GLU A 53 -3.88 -8.35 -0.24
C GLU A 53 -2.38 -8.10 -0.02
N ALA A 54 -1.58 -9.17 0.04
CA ALA A 54 -0.14 -9.07 0.18
C ALA A 54 0.54 -8.38 -1.00
N LEU A 55 0.08 -8.69 -2.22
CA LEU A 55 0.53 -8.04 -3.44
C LEU A 55 0.22 -6.53 -3.40
N GLY A 56 -1.01 -6.17 -3.05
CA GLY A 56 -1.44 -4.77 -2.94
C GLY A 56 -0.65 -4.00 -1.89
N ALA A 57 -0.53 -4.54 -0.68
CA ALA A 57 0.23 -3.92 0.40
C ALA A 57 1.70 -3.71 0.00
N ARG A 58 2.36 -4.74 -0.55
CA ARG A 58 3.75 -4.65 -0.98
C ARG A 58 3.95 -3.62 -2.09
N LEU A 59 3.07 -3.62 -3.08
CA LEU A 59 3.09 -2.65 -4.18
C LEU A 59 2.98 -1.22 -3.65
N VAL A 60 2.03 -0.95 -2.75
CA VAL A 60 1.82 0.38 -2.16
C VAL A 60 3.02 0.80 -1.32
N PHE A 61 3.57 -0.09 -0.47
CA PHE A 61 4.73 0.25 0.36
C PHE A 61 5.97 0.59 -0.46
N ILE A 62 6.30 -0.23 -1.47
CA ILE A 62 7.44 0.05 -2.36
C ILE A 62 7.16 1.31 -3.19
N GLY A 63 5.92 1.50 -3.63
CA GLY A 63 5.53 2.69 -4.40
C GLY A 63 5.63 3.98 -3.60
N LEU A 64 5.24 3.97 -2.32
CA LEU A 64 5.39 5.09 -1.40
C LEU A 64 6.86 5.44 -1.13
N ASP A 65 7.72 4.43 -0.97
CA ASP A 65 9.17 4.65 -0.85
C ASP A 65 9.72 5.32 -2.12
N GLY A 66 9.34 4.83 -3.31
CA GLY A 66 9.73 5.42 -4.59
C GLY A 66 9.24 6.87 -4.77
N ALA A 67 7.99 7.14 -4.42
CA ALA A 67 7.40 8.48 -4.49
C ALA A 67 8.08 9.45 -3.51
N ALA A 68 8.27 9.02 -2.25
CA ALA A 68 8.93 9.82 -1.22
C ALA A 68 10.38 10.14 -1.61
N CYS A 69 11.10 9.18 -2.20
CA CYS A 69 12.45 9.39 -2.71
C CYS A 69 12.52 10.50 -3.77
N ARG A 70 11.56 10.52 -4.74
CA ARG A 70 11.49 11.58 -5.76
C ARG A 70 11.11 12.95 -5.21
N LEU A 71 10.26 12.96 -4.18
CA LEU A 71 9.80 14.19 -3.53
C LEU A 71 10.81 14.72 -2.49
N HIS A 72 11.92 14.01 -2.24
CA HIS A 72 12.92 14.36 -1.24
C HIS A 72 12.35 14.57 0.17
N ILE A 73 11.33 13.78 0.54
CA ILE A 73 10.72 13.77 1.87
C ILE A 73 10.74 12.35 2.43
N SER A 74 10.56 12.18 3.75
CA SER A 74 10.38 10.84 4.31
C SER A 74 9.05 10.23 3.88
N ARG A 75 8.96 8.90 3.88
CA ARG A 75 7.70 8.20 3.65
C ARG A 75 6.65 8.61 4.67
N GLU A 76 7.02 8.78 5.92
CA GLU A 76 6.12 9.18 7.00
C GLU A 76 5.56 10.59 6.74
N ALA A 77 6.39 11.51 6.25
CA ALA A 77 5.94 12.83 5.84
C ALA A 77 4.98 12.74 4.63
N LEU A 78 5.27 11.89 3.64
CA LEU A 78 4.37 11.66 2.51
C LEU A 78 3.02 11.11 2.97
N VAL A 79 3.01 10.05 3.79
CA VAL A 79 1.77 9.44 4.32
C VAL A 79 0.97 10.44 5.16
N LEU A 80 1.63 11.24 5.99
CA LEU A 80 0.96 12.31 6.75
C LEU A 80 0.34 13.35 5.82
N ARG A 81 1.01 13.73 4.73
CA ARG A 81 0.39 14.60 3.72
C ARG A 81 -0.77 13.91 3.03
N LEU A 82 -0.67 12.62 2.70
CA LEU A 82 -1.75 11.84 2.08
C LEU A 82 -2.98 11.74 2.99
N ALA A 83 -2.79 11.63 4.30
CA ALA A 83 -3.88 11.58 5.27
C ALA A 83 -4.57 12.95 5.49
N GLN A 84 -3.90 14.05 5.16
CA GLN A 84 -4.50 15.39 5.27
C GLN A 84 -5.39 15.71 4.08
N PRO A 85 -6.58 16.29 4.30
CA PRO A 85 -7.41 16.78 3.22
C PRO A 85 -6.71 17.95 2.51
N GLY A 86 -6.77 17.96 1.18
CA GLY A 86 -6.16 19.02 0.37
C GLY A 86 -5.89 18.57 -1.06
N GLU A 87 -5.73 19.54 -1.95
CA GLU A 87 -5.35 19.26 -3.34
C GLU A 87 -3.92 18.73 -3.41
N ARG A 88 -3.73 17.73 -4.28
CA ARG A 88 -2.40 17.19 -4.60
C ARG A 88 -1.76 18.02 -5.69
N THR A 89 -0.48 18.32 -5.54
CA THR A 89 0.30 18.94 -6.62
C THR A 89 0.52 17.94 -7.76
N ASP A 90 0.73 18.42 -8.98
CA ASP A 90 1.08 17.53 -10.11
C ASP A 90 2.34 16.73 -9.82
N ALA A 91 3.34 17.35 -9.17
CA ALA A 91 4.57 16.67 -8.75
C ALA A 91 4.30 15.50 -7.79
N GLU A 92 3.36 15.64 -6.85
CA GLU A 92 2.97 14.54 -5.96
C GLU A 92 2.26 13.42 -6.73
N ILE A 93 1.36 13.75 -7.64
CA ILE A 93 0.65 12.76 -8.48
C ILE A 93 1.63 11.99 -9.37
N ASP A 94 2.56 12.69 -10.01
CA ASP A 94 3.56 12.11 -10.89
C ASP A 94 4.55 11.25 -10.10
N ALA A 95 4.99 11.71 -8.94
CA ALA A 95 5.86 10.94 -8.05
C ALA A 95 5.17 9.65 -7.56
N MET A 96 3.87 9.72 -7.20
CA MET A 96 3.07 8.56 -6.81
C MET A 96 2.92 7.56 -7.96
N ARG A 97 2.56 8.03 -9.16
CA ARG A 97 2.44 7.18 -10.34
C ARG A 97 3.75 6.48 -10.66
N ALA A 98 4.84 7.25 -10.74
CA ALA A 98 6.16 6.73 -11.03
C ALA A 98 6.65 5.79 -9.93
N GLY A 99 6.37 6.08 -8.66
CA GLY A 99 6.68 5.19 -7.54
C GLY A 99 6.00 3.83 -7.67
N LEU A 100 4.70 3.81 -7.97
CA LEU A 100 3.95 2.57 -8.18
C LEU A 100 4.45 1.77 -9.40
N LEU A 101 4.82 2.45 -10.50
CA LEU A 101 5.41 1.79 -11.66
C LEU A 101 6.77 1.18 -11.33
N ASP A 102 7.66 1.91 -10.66
CA ASP A 102 8.97 1.37 -10.22
C ASP A 102 8.79 0.20 -9.25
N ALA A 103 7.73 0.20 -8.44
CA ALA A 103 7.40 -0.92 -7.56
C ALA A 103 7.05 -2.19 -8.35
N VAL A 104 6.24 -2.08 -9.42
CA VAL A 104 5.98 -3.22 -10.32
C VAL A 104 7.29 -3.73 -10.93
N ASP A 105 8.15 -2.83 -11.40
CA ASP A 105 9.40 -3.16 -12.08
C ASP A 105 10.37 -3.87 -11.14
N ARG A 106 10.46 -3.36 -9.91
CA ARG A 106 11.26 -3.96 -8.85
C ARG A 106 10.74 -5.34 -8.49
N MET A 107 9.44 -5.49 -8.24
CA MET A 107 8.85 -6.80 -7.89
C MET A 107 9.00 -7.81 -9.03
N LYS A 108 8.95 -7.37 -10.29
CA LYS A 108 9.26 -8.20 -11.46
C LYS A 108 10.71 -8.64 -11.46
N SER A 109 11.64 -7.71 -11.23
CA SER A 109 13.08 -7.99 -11.23
C SER A 109 13.52 -8.90 -10.07
N GLU A 110 12.86 -8.78 -8.91
CA GLU A 110 13.09 -9.62 -7.72
C GLU A 110 12.39 -10.98 -7.83
N GLY A 111 11.59 -11.23 -8.87
CA GLY A 111 10.83 -12.47 -9.03
C GLY A 111 9.71 -12.64 -8.00
N THR A 112 9.20 -11.54 -7.44
CA THR A 112 8.22 -11.55 -6.34
C THR A 112 6.80 -11.21 -6.79
N LEU A 113 6.58 -10.97 -8.09
CA LEU A 113 5.23 -10.86 -8.63
C LEU A 113 4.61 -12.26 -8.71
N PRO A 114 3.44 -12.48 -8.08
CA PRO A 114 2.70 -13.73 -8.25
C PRO A 114 2.24 -13.85 -9.70
N SER A 115 2.12 -15.09 -10.17
CA SER A 115 1.53 -15.34 -11.48
C SER A 115 0.02 -15.10 -11.44
N ALA A 116 -0.62 -14.88 -12.59
CA ALA A 116 -2.06 -14.62 -12.62
C ALA A 116 -2.86 -15.85 -12.14
N SER A 117 -2.37 -17.06 -12.40
CA SER A 117 -2.97 -18.30 -11.86
C SER A 117 -2.93 -18.33 -10.32
N ASP A 118 -1.85 -17.86 -9.69
CA ASP A 118 -1.74 -17.85 -8.21
C ASP A 118 -2.78 -16.94 -7.55
N LEU A 119 -3.24 -15.92 -8.27
CA LEU A 119 -4.27 -14.98 -7.79
C LEU A 119 -5.69 -15.42 -8.18
N THR A 120 -5.83 -16.40 -9.07
CA THR A 120 -7.13 -16.75 -9.65
C THR A 120 -8.05 -17.37 -8.61
N ASP A 121 -7.54 -18.28 -7.76
CA ASP A 121 -8.37 -18.95 -6.76
C ASP A 121 -8.96 -17.95 -5.75
N GLU A 122 -8.14 -17.05 -5.22
CA GLU A 122 -8.59 -15.99 -4.31
C GLU A 122 -9.53 -15.01 -5.00
N ALA A 123 -9.26 -14.65 -6.26
CA ALA A 123 -10.16 -13.79 -7.02
C ALA A 123 -11.52 -14.46 -7.25
N LEU A 124 -11.54 -15.77 -7.49
CA LEU A 124 -12.77 -16.54 -7.67
C LEU A 124 -13.56 -16.70 -6.37
N ASP A 125 -12.88 -16.95 -5.24
CA ASP A 125 -13.53 -17.05 -3.93
C ASP A 125 -14.22 -15.73 -3.51
N ASN A 126 -13.67 -14.60 -3.95
CA ASN A 126 -14.23 -13.27 -3.71
C ASN A 126 -15.23 -12.83 -4.80
N ALA A 127 -15.31 -13.55 -5.92
CA ALA A 127 -16.24 -13.22 -6.98
C ALA A 127 -17.60 -13.86 -6.70
N ASP A 128 -18.68 -13.08 -6.76
CA ASP A 128 -20.06 -13.59 -6.65
C ASP A 128 -20.47 -14.28 -7.97
N LEU A 129 -19.77 -15.37 -8.29
CA LEU A 129 -19.99 -16.17 -9.47
C LEU A 129 -20.85 -17.40 -9.15
N PRO A 130 -21.70 -17.84 -10.09
CA PRO A 130 -22.33 -19.14 -9.96
C PRO A 130 -21.27 -20.25 -9.90
N GLY A 131 -21.40 -21.19 -8.96
CA GLY A 131 -20.38 -22.23 -8.70
C GLY A 131 -20.00 -23.10 -9.91
N TYR A 132 -20.87 -23.20 -10.93
CA TYR A 132 -20.52 -23.89 -12.18
C TYR A 132 -19.51 -23.13 -13.06
N VAL A 133 -19.54 -21.78 -13.02
CA VAL A 133 -18.58 -20.93 -13.72
C VAL A 133 -17.23 -20.99 -13.01
N GLU A 134 -17.25 -20.89 -11.69
CA GLU A 134 -16.06 -21.02 -10.84
C GLU A 134 -15.35 -22.35 -11.10
N TRP A 135 -16.09 -23.47 -11.10
CA TRP A 135 -15.57 -24.79 -11.41
C TRP A 135 -14.90 -24.85 -12.80
N LEU A 136 -15.51 -24.22 -13.81
CA LEU A 136 -14.96 -24.20 -15.16
C LEU A 136 -13.67 -23.38 -15.23
N ILE A 137 -13.62 -22.21 -14.59
CA ILE A 137 -12.44 -21.34 -14.59
C ILE A 137 -11.29 -22.03 -13.83
N ARG A 138 -11.55 -22.68 -12.70
CA ARG A 138 -10.56 -23.49 -11.95
C ARG A 138 -9.97 -24.65 -12.75
N ARG A 139 -10.62 -25.07 -13.84
CA ARG A 139 -10.14 -26.14 -14.70
C ARG A 139 -9.18 -25.65 -15.79
N LEU A 140 -9.03 -24.33 -15.96
CA LEU A 140 -8.11 -23.77 -16.93
C LEU A 140 -6.65 -24.04 -16.50
N PRO A 141 -5.78 -24.51 -17.40
CA PRO A 141 -4.36 -24.65 -17.12
C PRO A 141 -3.71 -23.30 -16.78
N ASP A 142 -2.83 -23.29 -15.77
CA ASP A 142 -2.06 -22.11 -15.34
C ASP A 142 -1.30 -21.46 -16.50
N SER A 143 -0.78 -22.25 -17.45
CA SER A 143 -0.08 -21.75 -18.62
C SER A 143 -0.96 -20.91 -19.55
N LEU A 144 -2.26 -21.21 -19.63
CA LEU A 144 -3.21 -20.39 -20.39
C LEU A 144 -3.52 -19.10 -19.65
N VAL A 145 -3.74 -19.17 -18.33
CA VAL A 145 -4.01 -17.99 -17.50
C VAL A 145 -2.82 -17.04 -17.53
N ASN A 146 -1.62 -17.53 -17.23
CA ASN A 146 -0.37 -16.75 -17.23
C ASN A 146 0.05 -16.30 -18.62
N GLY A 147 -0.33 -17.05 -19.66
CA GLY A 147 -0.11 -16.66 -21.05
C GLY A 147 -1.06 -15.57 -21.53
N ALA A 148 -2.24 -15.44 -20.92
CA ALA A 148 -3.27 -14.46 -21.28
C ALA A 148 -3.22 -13.20 -20.42
N LEU A 149 -2.85 -13.35 -19.15
CA LEU A 149 -2.79 -12.28 -18.17
C LEU A 149 -1.41 -12.30 -17.50
N LYS A 150 -0.60 -11.31 -17.83
CA LYS A 150 0.63 -11.05 -17.11
C LYS A 150 0.36 -10.05 -15.99
N THR A 151 0.69 -10.42 -14.77
CA THR A 151 0.46 -9.59 -13.58
C THR A 151 1.08 -8.21 -13.73
N ASP A 152 2.30 -8.09 -14.27
CA ASP A 152 2.96 -6.81 -14.48
C ASP A 152 2.26 -5.92 -15.52
N ASP A 153 1.78 -6.50 -16.62
CA ASP A 153 1.07 -5.75 -17.66
C ASP A 153 -0.26 -5.19 -17.13
N VAL A 154 -1.02 -6.01 -16.38
CA VAL A 154 -2.27 -5.57 -15.75
C VAL A 154 -1.99 -4.46 -14.74
N LEU A 155 -1.03 -4.64 -13.83
CA LEU A 155 -0.69 -3.65 -12.82
C LEU A 155 -0.24 -2.32 -13.46
N ARG A 156 0.64 -2.34 -14.46
CA ARG A 156 1.07 -1.12 -15.17
C ARG A 156 -0.11 -0.41 -15.82
N ARG A 157 -1.00 -1.14 -16.50
CA ARG A 157 -2.16 -0.57 -17.17
C ARG A 157 -3.14 0.05 -16.15
N VAL A 158 -3.38 -0.63 -15.03
CA VAL A 158 -4.17 -0.07 -13.92
C VAL A 158 -3.54 1.23 -13.41
N ILE A 159 -2.25 1.20 -13.07
CA ILE A 159 -1.55 2.38 -12.54
C ILE A 159 -1.60 3.55 -13.52
N ASN A 160 -1.44 3.31 -14.82
CA ASN A 160 -1.48 4.37 -15.84
C ASN A 160 -2.90 4.93 -16.05
N ASP A 161 -3.93 4.09 -16.02
CA ASP A 161 -5.31 4.50 -16.28
C ASP A 161 -6.04 5.04 -15.03
N LEU A 162 -5.47 4.84 -13.85
CA LEU A 162 -6.03 5.31 -12.59
C LEU A 162 -5.87 6.83 -12.46
N ASP A 163 -6.99 7.49 -12.14
CA ASP A 163 -7.00 8.90 -11.78
C ASP A 163 -6.56 9.02 -10.32
N LEU A 164 -5.25 9.07 -10.12
CA LEU A 164 -4.64 9.22 -8.80
C LEU A 164 -5.03 10.55 -8.13
N ARG A 165 -5.36 11.59 -8.91
CA ARG A 165 -5.78 12.87 -8.35
C ARG A 165 -7.15 12.73 -7.70
N ALA A 166 -8.11 12.11 -8.39
CA ALA A 166 -9.41 11.79 -7.83
C ALA A 166 -9.28 10.82 -6.64
N LEU A 167 -8.47 9.77 -6.78
CA LEU A 167 -8.29 8.75 -5.74
C LEU A 167 -7.70 9.33 -4.44
N LEU A 168 -6.69 10.19 -4.55
CA LEU A 168 -6.01 10.79 -3.40
C LEU A 168 -6.74 11.99 -2.80
N ALA A 169 -7.80 12.48 -3.46
CA ALA A 169 -8.66 13.54 -2.94
C ALA A 169 -9.62 13.02 -1.87
N ASP A 170 -10.03 11.75 -1.96
CA ASP A 170 -10.95 11.12 -1.02
C ASP A 170 -10.49 9.71 -0.60
N LEU A 171 -9.52 9.67 0.30
CA LEU A 171 -9.01 8.40 0.87
C LEU A 171 -9.86 7.85 2.03
N ASN A 172 -10.92 8.56 2.43
CA ASN A 172 -11.74 8.19 3.59
C ASN A 172 -12.97 7.37 3.22
N ASP A 173 -13.30 7.25 1.94
CA ASP A 173 -14.38 6.40 1.44
C ASP A 173 -13.81 5.11 0.80
N PRO A 174 -13.73 4.00 1.56
CA PRO A 174 -13.20 2.74 1.05
C PRO A 174 -14.06 2.14 -0.07
N ASP A 175 -15.37 2.44 -0.10
CA ASP A 175 -16.28 1.92 -1.12
C ASP A 175 -16.04 2.62 -2.46
N ASP A 176 -15.78 3.93 -2.45
CA ASP A 176 -15.46 4.70 -3.65
C ASP A 176 -14.09 4.31 -4.22
N ILE A 177 -13.07 4.19 -3.35
CA ILE A 177 -11.74 3.69 -3.71
C ILE A 177 -11.85 2.32 -4.39
N THR A 178 -12.57 1.39 -3.77
CA THR A 178 -12.76 0.04 -4.29
C THR A 178 -13.45 0.07 -5.66
N ARG A 179 -14.47 0.91 -5.83
CA ARG A 179 -15.18 1.06 -7.11
C ARG A 179 -14.27 1.61 -8.21
N MET A 180 -13.47 2.64 -7.92
CA MET A 180 -12.52 3.23 -8.85
C MET A 180 -11.46 2.22 -9.29
N ILE A 181 -10.85 1.51 -8.33
CA ILE A 181 -9.82 0.51 -8.60
C ILE A 181 -10.41 -0.66 -9.41
N ASN A 182 -11.55 -1.22 -8.99
CA ASN A 182 -12.18 -2.36 -9.68
C ASN A 182 -12.55 -2.04 -11.12
N ALA A 183 -13.02 -0.82 -11.41
CA ALA A 183 -13.30 -0.39 -12.77
C ALA A 183 -12.03 -0.41 -13.64
N LYS A 184 -10.90 0.07 -13.12
CA LYS A 184 -9.62 0.10 -13.84
C LYS A 184 -8.99 -1.28 -13.97
N VAL A 185 -9.06 -2.12 -12.93
CA VAL A 185 -8.62 -3.52 -12.97
C VAL A 185 -9.40 -4.30 -14.02
N SER A 186 -10.75 -4.21 -14.01
CA SER A 186 -11.59 -4.88 -15.00
C SER A 186 -11.24 -4.46 -16.43
N LYS A 187 -11.01 -3.16 -16.65
CA LYS A 187 -10.58 -2.64 -17.95
C LYS A 187 -9.20 -3.19 -18.34
N ALA A 188 -8.22 -3.12 -17.45
CA ALA A 188 -6.85 -3.57 -17.71
C ALA A 188 -6.78 -5.07 -18.04
N VAL A 189 -7.53 -5.90 -17.33
CA VAL A 189 -7.68 -7.34 -17.61
C VAL A 189 -8.27 -7.54 -19.01
N LYS A 190 -9.38 -6.85 -19.35
CA LYS A 190 -9.98 -6.94 -20.69
C LYS A 190 -9.00 -6.55 -21.78
N ASP A 191 -8.30 -5.44 -21.61
CA ASP A 191 -7.34 -4.94 -22.60
C ASP A 191 -6.17 -5.93 -22.77
N SER A 192 -5.67 -6.53 -21.68
CA SER A 192 -4.63 -7.57 -21.73
C SER A 192 -5.10 -8.81 -22.50
N LEU A 193 -6.34 -9.27 -22.27
CA LEU A 193 -6.91 -10.41 -22.98
C LEU A 193 -7.07 -10.11 -24.48
N ILE A 194 -7.55 -8.92 -24.83
CA ILE A 194 -7.72 -8.51 -26.22
C ILE A 194 -6.37 -8.44 -26.93
N GLU A 195 -5.35 -7.87 -26.28
CA GLU A 195 -3.99 -7.78 -26.80
C GLU A 195 -3.42 -9.18 -27.07
N ARG A 196 -3.59 -10.11 -26.12
CA ARG A 196 -3.17 -11.50 -26.34
C ARG A 196 -3.90 -12.17 -27.50
N LEU A 197 -5.19 -11.92 -27.65
CA LEU A 197 -5.99 -12.48 -28.74
C LEU A 197 -5.50 -11.97 -30.10
N ARG A 198 -5.11 -10.69 -30.19
CA ARG A 198 -4.52 -10.12 -31.42
C ARG A 198 -3.18 -10.78 -31.74
N ASP A 199 -2.32 -11.02 -30.74
CA ASP A 199 -1.03 -11.68 -30.95
C ASP A 199 -1.16 -13.13 -31.45
N LEU A 200 -2.28 -13.79 -31.16
CA LEU A 200 -2.56 -15.17 -31.56
C LEU A 200 -3.24 -15.31 -32.93
N LEU A 201 -3.82 -14.23 -33.45
CA LEU A 201 -4.44 -14.18 -34.78
C LEU A 201 -3.47 -13.48 -35.74
N PRO A 202 -2.54 -14.20 -36.40
CA PRO A 202 -1.75 -13.61 -37.46
C PRO A 202 -2.70 -13.11 -38.55
N GLY A 203 -2.55 -11.84 -38.94
CA GLY A 203 -3.20 -11.27 -40.11
C GLY A 203 -2.77 -11.94 -41.40
#